data_AF-A0A2V8URH2-F1
#
_entry.id   AF-A0A2V8URH2-F1
#
_cell.length_a   1.000
_cell.length_b   1.000
_cell.length_c   1.000
_cell.angle_alpha   90.00
_cell.angle_beta   90.00
_cell.angle_gamma   90.00
#
_symmetry.space_group_name_H-M   'P 1'
#
loop_
_entity.id
_entity.type
_entity.pdbx_description
1 polymer ?
#
loop_
_entity_poly.entity_id
_entity_poly.type
_entity_poly.pdbx_seq_one_letter_code
_entity_poly.pdbx_strand_id
1 'polypeptide(L)'
;MVTRLLVVLKPVRVIVIRRGVHGERQRFNLAHELGHIVMEVEGNEKVAQRFAGALRMPAEALWSNVARHRSSIGWGELFVLKQLFGASVQAIVYRCGDLGIFPQVMTRKLFREFSLLGVRSAPNYEPHHLR
;
A
#
# COMPACT_ATOMS: atom_id res chain seq x y z
N MET A 1 51.60 -24.42 5.05
CA MET A 1 50.86 -23.43 4.24
C MET A 1 49.37 -23.69 4.47
N VAL A 2 48.71 -22.92 5.33
CA VAL A 2 47.28 -23.13 5.67
C VAL A 2 46.46 -22.22 4.77
N THR A 3 45.83 -22.79 3.75
CA THR A 3 44.92 -22.06 2.87
C THR A 3 43.63 -21.78 3.61
N ARG A 4 43.46 -20.54 4.09
CA ARG A 4 42.24 -20.07 4.74
C ARG A 4 41.17 -19.88 3.67
N LEU A 5 40.19 -20.77 3.62
CA LEU A 5 39.01 -20.63 2.77
C LEU A 5 38.13 -19.50 3.35
N LEU A 6 38.22 -18.30 2.78
CA LEU A 6 37.28 -17.21 3.08
C LEU A 6 35.97 -17.49 2.36
N VAL A 7 35.02 -18.13 3.05
CA VAL A 7 33.63 -18.17 2.62
C VAL A 7 33.03 -16.78 2.87
N VAL A 8 33.00 -15.95 1.83
CA VAL A 8 32.26 -14.69 1.86
C VAL A 8 30.77 -15.03 1.72
N LEU A 9 30.05 -15.07 2.85
CA LEU A 9 28.60 -15.14 2.83
C LEU A 9 28.07 -13.84 2.23
N LYS A 10 27.34 -13.91 1.11
CA LYS A 10 26.63 -12.75 0.57
C LYS A 10 25.67 -12.23 1.65
N PRO A 11 25.60 -10.91 1.91
CA PRO A 11 24.65 -10.36 2.87
C PRO A 11 23.23 -10.73 2.45
N VAL A 12 22.49 -11.37 3.37
CA VAL A 12 21.10 -11.75 3.16
C VAL A 12 20.22 -10.54 3.50
N ARG A 13 19.33 -10.17 2.57
CA ARG A 13 18.34 -9.12 2.82
C ARG A 13 17.17 -9.71 3.59
N VAL A 14 16.83 -9.10 4.71
CA VAL A 14 15.74 -9.53 5.59
C VAL A 14 14.72 -8.41 5.72
N ILE A 15 13.45 -8.74 5.58
CA ILE A 15 12.33 -7.81 5.85
C ILE A 15 11.67 -8.24 7.15
N VAL A 16 11.51 -7.32 8.09
CA VAL A 16 10.87 -7.55 9.39
C VAL A 16 9.48 -6.90 9.39
N ILE A 17 8.46 -7.67 9.77
CA ILE A 17 7.08 -7.17 9.84
C ILE A 17 6.56 -7.26 11.27
N ARG A 18 5.88 -6.20 11.71
CA ARG A 18 5.20 -6.15 13.01
C ARG A 18 4.01 -7.12 13.05
N ARG A 19 3.98 -7.98 14.07
CA ARG A 19 2.82 -8.83 14.39
C ARG A 19 1.68 -8.02 15.03
N GLY A 20 0.45 -8.52 14.92
CA GLY A 20 -0.74 -7.88 15.50
C GLY A 20 -1.21 -6.63 14.75
N VAL A 21 -0.79 -6.46 13.50
CA VAL A 21 -1.25 -5.41 12.60
C VAL A 21 -2.16 -6.06 11.54
N HIS A 22 -3.20 -5.36 11.10
CA HIS A 22 -4.13 -5.85 10.07
C HIS A 22 -3.41 -6.28 8.78
N GLY A 23 -3.91 -7.33 8.13
CA GLY A 23 -3.26 -7.99 6.99
C GLY A 23 -3.00 -7.04 5.82
N GLU A 24 -3.91 -6.12 5.53
CA GLU A 24 -3.72 -5.10 4.50
C GLU A 24 -2.49 -4.22 4.74
N ARG A 25 -2.22 -3.86 6.01
CA ARG A 25 -1.10 -3.01 6.37
C ARG A 25 0.19 -3.80 6.44
N GLN A 26 0.14 -5.07 6.88
CA GLN A 26 1.29 -5.97 6.79
C GLN A 26 1.73 -6.17 5.34
N ARG A 27 0.79 -6.45 4.43
CA ARG A 27 1.08 -6.62 3.00
C ARG A 27 1.61 -5.34 2.35
N PHE A 28 1.05 -4.19 2.71
CA PHE A 28 1.53 -2.92 2.18
C PHE A 28 2.95 -2.61 2.68
N ASN A 29 3.22 -2.81 3.97
CA ASN A 29 4.55 -2.63 4.54
C ASN A 29 5.57 -3.58 3.88
N LEU A 30 5.22 -4.85 3.68
CA LEU A 30 6.10 -5.80 2.97
C LEU A 30 6.44 -5.29 1.56
N ALA A 31 5.45 -4.83 0.80
CA ALA A 31 5.65 -4.29 -0.55
C ALA A 31 6.48 -3.01 -0.54
N HIS A 32 6.37 -2.19 0.51
CA HIS A 32 7.14 -0.96 0.69
C HIS A 32 8.62 -1.25 0.97
N GLU A 33 8.92 -2.15 1.91
CA GLU A 33 10.29 -2.60 2.18
C GLU A 33 10.91 -3.27 0.95
N LEU A 34 10.12 -4.06 0.21
CA LEU A 34 10.56 -4.62 -1.07
C LEU A 34 10.87 -3.51 -2.08
N GLY A 35 10.11 -2.42 -2.09
CA GLY A 35 10.35 -1.26 -2.94
C GLY A 35 11.70 -0.60 -2.66
N HIS A 36 12.08 -0.43 -1.39
CA HIS A 36 13.42 0.06 -1.03
C HIS A 36 14.53 -0.82 -1.59
N ILE A 37 14.34 -2.15 -1.53
CA ILE A 37 15.33 -3.12 -2.00
C ILE A 37 15.42 -3.15 -3.53
N VAL A 38 14.29 -3.19 -4.23
CA VAL A 38 14.25 -3.41 -5.68
C VAL A 38 14.56 -2.13 -6.46
N MET A 39 14.09 -0.97 -5.96
CA MET A 39 14.30 0.30 -6.65
C MET A 39 15.64 0.95 -6.27
N GLU A 40 16.40 0.35 -5.34
CA GLU A 40 17.66 0.89 -4.81
C GLU A 40 17.52 2.35 -4.33
N VAL A 41 16.36 2.67 -3.76
CA VAL A 41 16.02 4.02 -3.29
C VAL A 41 16.29 4.15 -1.80
N GLU A 42 17.54 4.49 -1.49
CA GLU A 42 17.92 4.83 -0.10
C GLU A 42 17.18 6.10 0.35
N GLY A 43 16.41 5.97 1.43
CA GLY A 43 15.74 7.10 2.10
C GLY A 43 14.60 7.77 1.33
N ASN A 44 14.24 7.31 0.12
CA ASN A 44 13.13 7.89 -0.63
C ASN A 44 11.81 7.14 -0.41
N GLU A 45 11.19 7.42 0.73
CA GLU A 45 9.91 6.87 1.17
C GLU A 45 8.80 7.00 0.12
N LYS A 46 8.78 8.12 -0.63
CA LYS A 46 7.75 8.37 -1.65
C LYS A 46 7.86 7.39 -2.80
N VAL A 47 9.08 7.04 -3.23
CA VAL A 47 9.27 6.09 -4.33
C VAL A 47 8.90 4.68 -3.86
N ALA A 48 9.35 4.26 -2.67
CA ALA A 48 8.99 2.97 -2.10
C ALA A 48 7.47 2.82 -1.88
N GLN A 49 6.81 3.88 -1.42
CA GLN A 49 5.35 3.92 -1.26
C GLN A 49 4.61 3.83 -2.61
N ARG A 50 5.08 4.56 -3.64
CA ARG A 50 4.51 4.47 -4.99
C ARG A 50 4.72 3.09 -5.60
N PHE A 51 5.88 2.48 -5.38
CA PHE A 51 6.17 1.10 -5.79
C PHE A 51 5.19 0.13 -5.11
N ALA A 52 5.02 0.20 -3.79
CA ALA A 52 4.11 -0.66 -3.05
C ALA A 52 2.67 -0.54 -3.56
N GLY A 53 2.20 0.70 -3.79
CA GLY A 53 0.89 0.97 -4.38
C GLY A 53 0.74 0.38 -5.76
N ALA A 54 1.73 0.54 -6.65
CA ALA A 54 1.70 -0.01 -8.00
C ALA A 54 1.77 -1.54 -8.04
N LEU A 55 2.57 -2.15 -7.17
CA LEU A 55 2.72 -3.61 -7.06
C LEU A 55 1.42 -4.27 -6.56
N ARG A 56 0.78 -3.66 -5.56
CA ARG A 56 -0.46 -4.18 -4.96
C ARG A 56 -1.69 -3.88 -5.81
N MET A 57 -1.71 -2.72 -6.47
CA MET A 57 -2.84 -2.21 -7.23
C MET A 57 -2.34 -1.67 -8.59
N PRO A 58 -2.12 -2.57 -9.56
CA PRO A 58 -1.71 -2.19 -10.92
C PRO A 58 -2.73 -1.24 -11.55
N ALA A 59 -2.24 -0.29 -12.37
CA ALA A 59 -3.10 0.75 -12.96
C ALA A 59 -4.22 0.16 -13.82
N GLU A 60 -3.91 -0.83 -14.64
CA GLU A 60 -4.87 -1.51 -15.52
C GLU A 60 -5.97 -2.24 -14.73
N ALA A 61 -5.59 -2.87 -13.61
CA ALA A 61 -6.53 -3.54 -12.73
C ALA A 61 -7.47 -2.51 -12.06
N LEU A 62 -6.94 -1.37 -11.62
CA LEU A 62 -7.77 -0.30 -11.07
C LEU A 62 -8.68 0.32 -12.13
N TRP A 63 -8.20 0.59 -13.35
CA TRP A 63 -9.04 1.11 -14.43
C TRP A 63 -10.17 0.16 -14.80
N SER A 64 -9.92 -1.15 -14.79
CA SER A 64 -10.93 -2.16 -15.10
C SER A 64 -12.01 -2.28 -14.02
N ASN A 65 -11.68 -2.00 -12.76
CA ASN A 65 -12.60 -2.14 -11.63
C ASN A 65 -13.25 -0.84 -11.17
N VAL A 66 -12.64 0.32 -11.45
CA VAL A 66 -13.05 1.64 -10.94
C VAL A 66 -13.42 2.62 -12.06
N ALA A 67 -13.05 2.32 -13.31
CA ALA A 67 -12.96 3.23 -14.46
C ALA A 67 -11.73 4.15 -14.43
N ARG A 68 -11.50 4.87 -15.55
CA ARG A 68 -10.36 5.79 -15.71
C ARG A 68 -10.55 7.13 -15.00
N HIS A 69 -11.79 7.53 -14.75
CA HIS A 69 -12.13 8.79 -14.09
C HIS A 69 -13.51 8.68 -13.45
N ARG A 70 -13.68 9.24 -12.25
CA ARG A 70 -14.98 9.42 -11.59
C ARG A 70 -14.97 10.51 -10.54
N SER A 71 -16.15 10.99 -10.16
CA SER A 71 -16.34 12.10 -9.22
C SER A 71 -16.89 11.69 -7.85
N SER A 72 -17.31 10.43 -7.67
CA SER A 72 -17.85 9.91 -6.41
C SER A 72 -17.57 8.43 -6.24
N ILE A 73 -17.48 7.95 -5.01
CA ILE A 73 -17.39 6.52 -4.66
C ILE A 73 -18.04 6.30 -3.29
N GLY A 74 -18.77 5.20 -3.14
CA GLY A 74 -19.41 4.83 -1.88
C GLY A 74 -18.53 3.91 -1.02
N TRP A 75 -18.82 3.84 0.28
CA TRP A 75 -18.13 2.95 1.22
C TRP A 75 -18.22 1.48 0.84
N GLY A 76 -19.41 1.01 0.43
CA GLY A 76 -19.59 -0.39 0.01
C GLY A 76 -18.67 -0.77 -1.15
N GLU A 77 -18.52 0.13 -2.11
CA GLU A 77 -17.62 -0.08 -3.25
C GLU A 77 -16.15 -0.08 -2.82
N LEU A 78 -15.75 0.84 -1.94
CA LEU A 78 -14.40 0.83 -1.35
C LEU A 78 -14.12 -0.49 -0.60
N PHE A 79 -15.10 -1.07 0.08
CA PHE A 79 -14.92 -2.36 0.76
C PHE A 79 -14.81 -3.53 -0.21
N VAL A 80 -15.55 -3.51 -1.32
CA VAL A 80 -15.36 -4.50 -2.41
C VAL A 80 -13.93 -4.41 -2.96
N LEU A 81 -13.44 -3.20 -3.24
CA LEU A 81 -12.07 -2.99 -3.71
C LEU A 81 -11.03 -3.40 -2.66
N LYS A 82 -11.28 -3.16 -1.37
CA LYS A 82 -10.43 -3.62 -0.25
C LYS A 82 -10.25 -5.13 -0.27
N GLN A 83 -11.33 -5.88 -0.43
CA GLN A 83 -11.28 -7.34 -0.54
C GLN A 83 -10.53 -7.77 -1.80
N LEU A 84 -10.86 -7.19 -2.95
CA LEU A 84 -10.26 -7.53 -4.25
C LEU A 84 -8.73 -7.31 -4.27
N PHE A 85 -8.29 -6.13 -3.84
CA PHE A 85 -6.88 -5.75 -3.88
C PHE A 85 -6.12 -6.12 -2.61
N GLY A 86 -6.79 -6.69 -1.61
CA GLY A 86 -6.19 -7.02 -0.33
C GLY A 86 -5.52 -5.83 0.37
N ALA A 87 -6.02 -4.60 0.14
CA ALA A 87 -5.40 -3.33 0.53
C ALA A 87 -6.39 -2.47 1.34
N SER A 88 -5.87 -1.53 2.13
CA SER A 88 -6.74 -0.63 2.91
C SER A 88 -7.52 0.32 1.99
N VAL A 89 -8.71 0.78 2.41
CA VAL A 89 -9.47 1.77 1.63
C VAL A 89 -8.68 3.06 1.47
N GLN A 90 -7.86 3.42 2.45
CA GLN A 90 -6.93 4.54 2.35
C GLN A 90 -5.87 4.34 1.27
N ALA A 91 -5.27 3.15 1.17
CA ALA A 91 -4.28 2.85 0.14
C ALA A 91 -4.90 2.87 -1.26
N ILE A 92 -6.13 2.36 -1.40
CA ILE A 92 -6.89 2.40 -2.66
C ILE A 92 -7.17 3.86 -3.06
N VAL A 93 -7.70 4.67 -2.14
CA VAL A 93 -7.98 6.10 -2.41
C VAL A 93 -6.72 6.86 -2.79
N TYR A 94 -5.62 6.62 -2.08
CA TYR A 94 -4.33 7.23 -2.40
C TYR A 94 -3.87 6.85 -3.81
N ARG A 95 -3.91 5.56 -4.15
CA ARG A 95 -3.48 5.06 -5.45
C ARG A 95 -4.36 5.56 -6.59
N CYS A 96 -5.68 5.62 -6.40
CA CYS A 96 -6.59 6.21 -7.38
C CYS A 96 -6.32 7.70 -7.59
N GLY A 97 -5.90 8.43 -6.54
CA GLY A 97 -5.42 9.81 -6.64
C GLY A 97 -4.12 9.92 -7.46
N ASP A 98 -3.14 9.06 -7.19
CA ASP A 98 -1.87 9.00 -7.94
C ASP A 98 -2.07 8.73 -9.44
N LEU A 99 -3.09 7.93 -9.78
CA LEU A 99 -3.43 7.58 -11.16
C LEU A 99 -4.36 8.60 -11.84
N GLY A 100 -4.82 9.63 -11.12
CA GLY A 100 -5.78 10.60 -11.63
C GLY A 100 -7.20 10.05 -11.83
N ILE A 101 -7.49 8.84 -11.33
CA ILE A 101 -8.85 8.26 -11.35
C ILE A 101 -9.77 9.08 -10.46
N PHE A 102 -9.27 9.47 -9.28
CA PHE A 102 -9.95 10.39 -8.38
C PHE A 102 -9.33 11.78 -8.51
N PRO A 103 -10.13 12.81 -8.84
CA PRO A 103 -9.67 14.19 -8.77
C PRO A 103 -9.15 14.51 -7.37
N GLN A 104 -8.14 15.38 -7.29
CA GLN A 104 -7.52 15.75 -6.02
C GLN A 104 -8.52 16.27 -4.97
N VAL A 105 -9.60 16.92 -5.42
CA VAL A 105 -10.71 17.36 -4.56
C VAL A 105 -11.42 16.18 -3.88
N MET A 106 -11.71 15.12 -4.65
CA MET A 106 -12.35 13.90 -4.14
C MET A 106 -11.43 13.15 -3.19
N THR A 107 -10.15 12.97 -3.54
CA THR A 107 -9.14 12.33 -2.68
C THR A 107 -9.05 13.04 -1.34
N ARG A 108 -8.94 14.39 -1.32
CA ARG A 108 -8.93 15.18 -0.09
C ARG A 108 -10.22 15.05 0.72
N LYS A 109 -11.38 15.05 0.05
CA LYS A 109 -12.69 14.87 0.71
C LYS A 109 -12.75 13.53 1.44
N LEU A 110 -12.35 12.44 0.78
CA LEU A 110 -12.34 11.09 1.37
C LEU A 110 -11.37 11.01 2.56
N PHE A 111 -10.16 11.56 2.45
CA PHE A 111 -9.24 11.60 3.60
C PHE A 111 -9.72 12.44 4.77
N ARG A 112 -10.50 13.51 4.51
CA ARG A 112 -11.18 14.27 5.57
C ARG A 112 -12.25 13.41 6.24
N GLU A 113 -13.05 12.69 5.46
CA GLU A 113 -14.05 11.76 5.98
C GLU A 113 -13.42 10.65 6.83
N PHE A 114 -12.31 10.05 6.37
CA PHE A 114 -11.58 9.05 7.15
C PHE A 114 -11.06 9.60 8.47
N SER A 115 -10.63 10.87 8.50
CA SER A 115 -10.22 11.54 9.74
C SER A 115 -11.40 11.77 10.68
N LEU A 116 -12.54 12.21 10.16
CA LEU A 116 -13.75 12.45 10.96
C LEU A 116 -14.33 11.16 11.56
N LEU A 117 -14.25 10.05 10.83
CA LEU A 117 -14.66 8.73 11.33
C LEU A 117 -13.63 8.08 12.25
N GLY A 118 -12.45 8.67 12.41
CA GLY A 118 -11.38 8.13 13.24
C GLY A 118 -10.71 6.87 12.67
N VAL A 119 -10.84 6.59 11.37
CA VAL A 119 -10.40 5.34 10.74
C VAL A 119 -9.00 5.36 10.13
N ARG A 120 -8.24 6.43 10.36
CA ARG A 120 -6.90 6.59 9.79
C ARG A 120 -5.83 5.73 10.45
N SER A 121 -5.99 5.46 11.74
CA SER A 121 -4.96 4.86 12.58
C SER A 121 -5.57 3.99 13.67
N ALA A 122 -4.74 3.15 14.30
CA ALA A 122 -5.13 2.38 15.47
C ALA A 122 -5.65 3.31 16.60
N PRO A 123 -6.55 2.84 17.48
CA PRO A 123 -7.11 1.48 17.53
C PRO A 123 -8.24 1.23 16.51
N ASN A 124 -8.87 2.28 15.99
CA ASN A 124 -10.07 2.18 15.15
C ASN A 124 -9.73 2.13 13.66
N TYR A 125 -8.78 1.31 13.25
CA TYR A 125 -8.45 1.17 11.82
C TYR A 125 -9.66 0.60 11.06
N GLU A 126 -9.90 1.08 9.83
CA GLU A 126 -10.97 0.70 8.88
C GLU A 126 -11.75 -0.59 9.19
N PRO A 127 -13.08 -0.62 9.10
CA PRO A 127 -13.83 -1.86 9.34
C PRO A 127 -13.47 -2.97 8.34
N HIS A 128 -13.86 -4.21 8.65
CA HIS A 128 -13.63 -5.39 7.81
C HIS A 128 -12.14 -5.67 7.54
N HIS A 129 -11.34 -5.74 8.62
CA HIS A 129 -9.91 -6.07 8.54
C HIS A 129 -9.66 -7.34 7.76
N LEU A 130 -8.61 -7.31 6.94
CA LEU A 130 -8.19 -8.50 6.21
C LEU A 130 -7.27 -9.33 7.09
N ARG A 131 -7.42 -10.65 6.98
CA ARG A 131 -6.49 -11.60 7.59
C ARG A 131 -5.18 -11.65 6.80
#